data_AF-A0A812WAW3-F1
#
_entry.id   AF-A0A812WAW3-F1
#
_cell.length_a   1.000
_cell.length_b   1.000
_cell.length_c   1.000
_cell.angle_alpha   90.00
_cell.angle_beta   90.00
_cell.angle_gamma   90.00
#
_symmetry.space_group_name_H-M   'P 1'
#
loop_
_entity.id
_entity.type
_entity.pdbx_description
1 polymer ?
#
loop_
_entity_poly.entity_id
_entity_poly.type
_entity_poly.pdbx_seq_one_letter_code
_entity_poly.pdbx_strand_id
1 'polypeptide(L)'
;GSAAKETTWSPTWKATVEELSLRGMTLRALLHFYYEDLPTMPDWQYAPQEHRTRDVVRRVIIPLTCRDESSYAVSALNRDAARRPQVMVTHNWGNCCKDLLAAVVSDALMECSFSLVAKLLEDDCGFLVELLNRSSRLDVPYWICAFAVNQHSCICHCNPYDRDPLTNELHPVCTCGSVNISDPYSRSTVSEINKFDDMMYHLATTGGCRQVIAVDQTFDIFHRAWCVAELSEARHLQMKQSLQIESKAAIMRHARTLQDLDVRSMRASSEIDQELILNKITDRTSIDEFNTELQWLIRDRKSGLPASWHTMDSLQQIGEAGRLIRWGLADAGTGKVWKAWGAHE
;
A
#
# COMPACT_ATOMS: atom_id res chain seq x y z
N GLY A 1 20.07 -0.11 18.07
CA GLY A 1 19.42 -0.46 19.36
C GLY A 1 18.07 -1.12 19.16
N SER A 2 17.98 -2.20 18.37
CA SER A 2 16.69 -2.82 17.98
C SER A 2 16.42 -4.17 18.65
N ALA A 3 17.44 -4.99 18.92
CA ALA A 3 17.30 -6.22 19.73
C ALA A 3 16.84 -5.97 21.19
N ALA A 4 16.99 -4.73 21.67
CA ALA A 4 16.47 -4.30 22.97
C ALA A 4 14.96 -4.05 22.98
N LYS A 5 14.30 -3.87 21.82
CA LYS A 5 12.85 -3.63 21.74
C LYS A 5 12.05 -4.92 21.99
N GLU A 6 12.37 -6.01 21.30
CA GLU A 6 11.66 -7.30 21.46
C GLU A 6 11.68 -7.84 22.90
N THR A 7 12.75 -7.58 23.66
CA THR A 7 12.92 -8.03 25.04
C THR A 7 12.06 -7.25 26.05
N THR A 8 11.44 -6.15 25.64
CA THR A 8 10.59 -5.29 26.49
C THR A 8 9.10 -5.41 26.19
N TRP A 9 8.72 -6.14 25.15
CA TRP A 9 7.31 -6.35 24.80
C TRP A 9 6.61 -7.24 25.82
N SER A 10 5.39 -6.84 26.20
CA SER A 10 4.49 -7.76 26.89
C SER A 10 4.15 -8.96 25.99
N PRO A 11 3.82 -10.14 26.55
CA PRO A 11 3.44 -11.30 25.75
C PRO A 11 2.31 -11.02 24.75
N THR A 12 1.30 -10.23 25.14
CA THR A 12 0.19 -9.83 24.26
C THR A 12 0.67 -8.95 23.12
N TRP A 13 1.54 -7.97 23.39
CA TRP A 13 2.08 -7.09 22.35
C TRP A 13 2.86 -7.89 21.30
N LYS A 14 3.74 -8.79 21.77
CA LYS A 14 4.52 -9.66 20.90
C LYS A 14 3.62 -10.56 20.04
N ALA A 15 2.60 -11.17 20.64
CA ALA A 15 1.65 -12.00 19.91
C ALA A 15 0.91 -11.22 18.81
N THR A 16 0.45 -9.99 19.10
CA THR A 16 -0.21 -9.15 18.08
C THR A 16 0.75 -8.74 16.96
N VAL A 17 2.01 -8.41 17.27
CA VAL A 17 3.03 -8.09 16.26
C VAL A 17 3.31 -9.29 15.35
N GLU A 18 3.50 -10.47 15.94
CA GLU A 18 3.73 -11.72 15.20
C GLU A 18 2.54 -12.06 14.32
N GLU A 19 1.32 -12.01 14.86
CA GLU A 19 0.10 -12.27 14.10
C GLU A 19 -0.06 -11.29 12.93
N LEU A 20 0.05 -9.99 13.17
CA LEU A 20 -0.07 -8.95 12.14
C LEU A 20 0.94 -9.15 11.00
N SER A 21 2.14 -9.62 11.34
CA SER A 21 3.20 -9.92 10.37
C SER A 21 2.94 -11.17 9.51
N LEU A 22 1.93 -11.98 9.84
CA LEU A 22 1.50 -13.15 9.06
C LEU A 22 0.26 -12.88 8.21
N ARG A 23 -0.21 -11.64 8.14
CA ARG A 23 -1.40 -11.25 7.38
C ARG A 23 -1.07 -10.80 5.95
N GLY A 24 -0.18 -11.53 5.27
CA GLY A 24 0.21 -11.28 3.88
C GLY A 24 -0.69 -12.00 2.88
N MET A 25 -1.24 -11.27 1.92
CA MET A 25 -2.09 -11.81 0.85
C MET A 25 -1.31 -11.98 -0.45
N THR A 26 -1.50 -13.09 -1.16
CA THR A 26 -0.91 -13.31 -2.47
C THR A 26 -1.48 -12.31 -3.46
N LEU A 27 -0.71 -12.03 -4.50
CA LEU A 27 -1.25 -11.32 -5.65
C LEU A 27 -2.45 -12.04 -6.27
N ARG A 28 -2.48 -13.38 -6.22
CA ARG A 28 -3.65 -14.21 -6.59
C ARG A 28 -4.90 -13.82 -5.79
N ALA A 29 -4.81 -13.78 -4.46
CA ALA A 29 -5.92 -13.44 -3.59
C ALA A 29 -6.34 -11.97 -3.75
N LEU A 30 -5.39 -11.06 -3.94
CA LEU A 30 -5.69 -9.64 -4.21
C LEU A 30 -6.41 -9.43 -5.54
N LEU A 31 -6.00 -10.13 -6.60
CA LEU A 31 -6.68 -10.09 -7.89
C LEU A 31 -8.05 -10.77 -7.83
N HIS A 32 -8.17 -11.90 -7.13
CA HIS A 32 -9.48 -12.51 -6.87
C HIS A 32 -10.42 -11.52 -6.17
N PHE A 33 -9.94 -10.84 -5.11
CA PHE A 33 -10.72 -9.81 -4.43
C PHE A 33 -11.21 -8.73 -5.41
N TYR A 34 -10.33 -8.22 -6.26
CA TYR A 34 -10.68 -7.12 -7.16
C TYR A 34 -11.71 -7.50 -8.23
N TYR A 35 -11.69 -8.73 -8.74
CA TYR A 35 -12.56 -9.14 -9.85
C TYR A 35 -13.78 -9.94 -9.44
N GLU A 36 -13.68 -10.73 -8.38
CA GLU A 36 -14.75 -11.61 -7.93
C GLU A 36 -15.48 -11.00 -6.74
N ASP A 37 -14.76 -10.53 -5.71
CA ASP A 37 -15.41 -10.12 -4.46
C ASP A 37 -15.92 -8.66 -4.54
N LEU A 38 -15.10 -7.74 -5.05
CA LEU A 38 -15.38 -6.30 -5.14
C LEU A 38 -16.66 -5.97 -5.94
N PRO A 39 -16.95 -6.59 -7.11
CA PRO A 39 -18.16 -6.29 -7.87
C PRO A 39 -19.45 -6.88 -7.30
N THR A 40 -19.38 -7.72 -6.25
CA THR A 40 -20.57 -8.43 -5.71
C THR A 40 -21.38 -7.62 -4.72
N MET A 41 -20.93 -6.41 -4.37
CA MET A 41 -21.57 -5.62 -3.32
C MET A 41 -23.01 -5.21 -3.70
N PRO A 42 -24.02 -5.54 -2.89
CA PRO A 42 -25.38 -5.12 -3.15
C PRO A 42 -25.47 -3.59 -3.02
N ASP A 43 -26.23 -2.97 -3.92
CA ASP A 43 -26.51 -1.53 -3.91
C ASP A 43 -25.25 -0.63 -3.98
N TRP A 44 -24.13 -1.16 -4.48
CA TRP A 44 -22.92 -0.39 -4.74
C TRP A 44 -22.19 -0.89 -5.97
N GLN A 45 -22.03 -0.01 -6.97
CA GLN A 45 -21.27 -0.33 -8.16
C GLN A 45 -19.88 0.32 -8.07
N TYR A 46 -18.84 -0.51 -8.03
CA TYR A 46 -17.47 -0.02 -8.05
C TYR A 46 -17.16 0.73 -9.34
N ALA A 47 -16.59 1.93 -9.22
CA ALA A 47 -16.15 2.80 -10.29
C ALA A 47 -14.62 2.97 -10.22
N PRO A 48 -13.84 2.23 -11.05
CA PRO A 48 -12.38 2.18 -10.94
C PRO A 48 -11.62 3.49 -11.09
N GLN A 49 -12.24 4.55 -11.61
CA GLN A 49 -11.61 5.88 -11.74
C GLN A 49 -11.93 6.82 -10.57
N GLU A 50 -12.96 6.51 -9.79
CA GLU A 50 -13.55 7.43 -8.83
C GLU A 50 -13.37 6.94 -7.40
N HIS A 51 -13.55 5.63 -7.20
CA HIS A 51 -13.51 5.03 -5.87
C HIS A 51 -12.08 4.84 -5.37
N ARG A 52 -11.85 5.39 -4.18
CA ARG A 52 -10.60 5.35 -3.44
C ARG A 52 -10.55 4.09 -2.59
N THR A 53 -9.37 3.79 -2.07
CA THR A 53 -9.18 2.64 -1.19
C THR A 53 -10.06 2.73 0.06
N ARG A 54 -10.29 3.94 0.60
CA ARG A 54 -11.23 4.15 1.72
C ARG A 54 -12.66 3.72 1.39
N ASP A 55 -13.12 3.94 0.16
CA ASP A 55 -14.47 3.60 -0.27
C ASP A 55 -14.61 2.08 -0.32
N VAL A 56 -13.61 1.40 -0.88
CA VAL A 56 -13.51 -0.07 -0.90
C VAL A 56 -13.45 -0.65 0.52
N VAL A 57 -12.68 -0.04 1.43
CA VAL A 57 -12.64 -0.48 2.83
C VAL A 57 -14.04 -0.42 3.46
N ARG A 58 -14.74 0.71 3.30
CA ARG A 58 -16.05 0.96 3.89
C ARG A 58 -17.18 0.15 3.25
N ARG A 59 -17.17 0.01 1.92
CA ARG A 59 -18.26 -0.58 1.15
C ARG A 59 -18.08 -2.06 0.87
N VAL A 60 -16.88 -2.60 1.03
CA VAL A 60 -16.57 -3.98 0.61
C VAL A 60 -15.88 -4.73 1.74
N ILE A 61 -14.69 -4.29 2.17
CA ILE A 61 -13.89 -5.07 3.13
C ILE A 61 -14.62 -5.22 4.47
N ILE A 62 -15.11 -4.12 5.06
CA ILE A 62 -15.84 -4.16 6.33
C ILE A 62 -17.11 -5.02 6.23
N PRO A 63 -18.02 -4.82 5.24
CA PRO A 63 -19.19 -5.67 5.09
C PRO A 63 -18.87 -7.16 4.88
N LEU A 64 -17.89 -7.47 4.03
CA LEU A 64 -17.51 -8.84 3.72
C LEU A 64 -16.95 -9.58 4.94
N THR A 65 -16.20 -8.90 5.80
CA THR A 65 -15.62 -9.51 7.00
C THR A 65 -16.46 -9.30 8.27
N CYS A 66 -17.66 -8.69 8.16
CA CYS A 66 -18.54 -8.38 9.29
C CYS A 66 -18.89 -9.60 10.13
N ARG A 67 -19.13 -10.74 9.48
CA ARG A 67 -19.52 -11.98 10.17
C ARG A 67 -18.40 -12.56 11.03
N ASP A 68 -17.16 -12.48 10.54
CA ASP A 68 -15.99 -13.06 11.20
C ASP A 68 -15.32 -12.04 12.15
N GLU A 69 -15.70 -10.75 12.05
CA GLU A 69 -15.15 -9.63 12.81
C GLU A 69 -13.60 -9.54 12.73
N SER A 70 -13.07 -9.90 11.57
CA SER A 70 -11.63 -10.04 11.33
C SER A 70 -11.11 -9.08 10.26
N SER A 71 -9.78 -9.02 10.10
CA SER A 71 -9.19 -8.45 8.88
C SER A 71 -9.50 -9.33 7.67
N TYR A 72 -9.47 -8.75 6.47
CA TYR A 72 -9.70 -9.50 5.23
C TYR A 72 -8.68 -10.62 5.07
N ALA A 73 -7.42 -10.33 5.36
CA ALA A 73 -6.30 -11.25 5.21
C ALA A 73 -6.41 -12.54 6.06
N VAL A 74 -7.26 -12.58 7.09
CA VAL A 74 -7.50 -13.79 7.90
C VAL A 74 -8.95 -14.26 7.87
N SER A 75 -9.80 -13.58 7.10
CA SER A 75 -11.21 -13.95 6.94
C SER A 75 -11.36 -15.25 6.16
N ALA A 76 -12.52 -15.90 6.28
CA ALA A 76 -12.82 -17.10 5.50
C ALA A 76 -12.86 -16.87 3.97
N LEU A 77 -12.95 -15.61 3.53
CA LEU A 77 -12.94 -15.21 2.13
C LEU A 77 -11.54 -15.21 1.52
N ASN A 78 -10.52 -14.95 2.35
CA ASN A 78 -9.14 -15.05 1.89
C ASN A 78 -8.74 -16.53 1.81
N ARG A 79 -8.47 -16.99 0.59
CA ARG A 79 -8.06 -18.39 0.33
C ARG A 79 -6.62 -18.69 0.74
N ASP A 80 -5.88 -17.67 1.16
CA ASP A 80 -4.54 -17.85 1.70
C ASP A 80 -4.58 -18.22 3.18
N ALA A 81 -3.77 -19.21 3.56
CA ALA A 81 -3.43 -19.41 4.97
C ALA A 81 -2.57 -18.25 5.49
N ALA A 82 -2.47 -18.13 6.81
CA ALA A 82 -1.54 -17.21 7.46
C ALA A 82 -0.15 -17.34 6.84
N ARG A 83 0.36 -16.24 6.28
CA ARG A 83 1.59 -16.24 5.51
C ARG A 83 2.32 -14.93 5.65
N ARG A 84 3.63 -15.05 5.84
CA ARG A 84 4.52 -13.91 5.94
C ARG A 84 4.58 -13.17 4.59
N PRO A 85 4.37 -11.85 4.55
CA PRO A 85 4.55 -11.05 3.35
C PRO A 85 6.03 -10.97 2.98
N GLN A 86 6.30 -10.95 1.68
CA GLN A 86 7.63 -10.63 1.13
C GLN A 86 7.75 -9.14 0.84
N VAL A 87 6.60 -8.46 0.71
CA VAL A 87 6.52 -7.05 0.36
C VAL A 87 5.52 -6.36 1.28
N MET A 88 5.92 -5.28 1.92
CA MET A 88 5.02 -4.33 2.58
C MET A 88 4.69 -3.19 1.64
N VAL A 89 3.43 -2.81 1.55
CA VAL A 89 2.97 -1.72 0.69
C VAL A 89 2.59 -0.52 1.55
N THR A 90 3.35 0.56 1.40
CA THR A 90 2.98 1.87 1.93
C THR A 90 2.12 2.58 0.89
N HIS A 91 0.91 2.98 1.31
CA HIS A 91 -0.07 3.62 0.44
C HIS A 91 -0.96 4.61 1.21
N ASN A 92 -1.58 5.52 0.47
CA ASN A 92 -2.59 6.43 1.00
C ASN A 92 -3.99 5.86 0.73
N TRP A 93 -4.87 5.83 1.74
CA TRP A 93 -6.28 5.44 1.52
C TRP A 93 -7.07 6.43 0.65
N GLY A 94 -6.55 7.65 0.48
CA GLY A 94 -7.04 8.60 -0.51
C GLY A 94 -6.70 8.23 -1.96
N ASN A 95 -5.80 7.27 -2.19
CA ASN A 95 -5.47 6.80 -3.53
C ASN A 95 -6.62 6.00 -4.14
N CYS A 96 -6.76 6.08 -5.46
CA CYS A 96 -7.63 5.21 -6.23
C CYS A 96 -7.31 3.74 -5.92
N CYS A 97 -8.34 2.93 -5.66
CA CYS A 97 -8.12 1.52 -5.29
C CYS A 97 -7.53 0.72 -6.46
N LYS A 98 -7.94 1.02 -7.69
CA LYS A 98 -7.36 0.44 -8.91
C LYS A 98 -5.87 0.74 -8.99
N ASP A 99 -5.47 1.99 -8.78
CA ASP A 99 -4.07 2.40 -8.90
C ASP A 99 -3.18 1.75 -7.81
N LEU A 100 -3.72 1.54 -6.60
CA LEU A 100 -3.05 0.75 -5.57
C LEU A 100 -2.75 -0.67 -6.06
N LEU A 101 -3.74 -1.37 -6.60
CA LEU A 101 -3.50 -2.73 -7.11
C LEU A 101 -2.63 -2.73 -8.36
N ALA A 102 -2.75 -1.73 -9.22
CA ALA A 102 -1.90 -1.56 -10.38
C ALA A 102 -0.42 -1.41 -9.96
N ALA A 103 -0.14 -0.60 -8.94
CA ALA A 103 1.20 -0.45 -8.37
C ALA A 103 1.75 -1.78 -7.84
N VAL A 104 0.92 -2.58 -7.16
CA VAL A 104 1.31 -3.90 -6.65
C VAL A 104 1.59 -4.90 -7.79
N VAL A 105 0.74 -4.94 -8.81
CA VAL A 105 0.92 -5.80 -9.99
C VAL A 105 2.16 -5.38 -10.81
N SER A 106 2.34 -4.08 -11.03
CA SER A 106 3.52 -3.54 -11.70
C SER A 106 4.81 -3.90 -10.96
N ASP A 107 4.80 -3.77 -9.64
CA ASP A 107 5.92 -4.20 -8.82
C ASP A 107 6.25 -5.70 -8.99
N ALA A 108 5.23 -6.58 -8.99
CA ALA A 108 5.42 -8.00 -9.21
C ALA A 108 5.98 -8.32 -10.62
N LEU A 109 5.55 -7.56 -11.63
CA LEU A 109 6.04 -7.64 -13.01
C LEU A 109 7.41 -6.98 -13.22
N MET A 110 7.93 -6.29 -12.20
CA MET A 110 9.15 -5.48 -12.24
C MET A 110 9.05 -4.33 -13.26
N GLU A 111 7.85 -3.76 -13.38
CA GLU A 111 7.59 -2.55 -14.14
C GLU A 111 7.95 -1.33 -13.32
N CYS A 112 8.39 -0.28 -14.01
CA CYS A 112 8.71 0.99 -13.36
C CYS A 112 7.42 1.76 -13.07
N SER A 113 6.44 1.74 -13.98
CA SER A 113 5.19 2.48 -13.85
C SER A 113 3.98 1.57 -13.86
N PHE A 114 2.84 2.08 -13.38
CA PHE A 114 1.60 1.31 -13.31
C PHE A 114 0.49 1.73 -14.26
N SER A 115 0.67 2.75 -15.11
CA SER A 115 -0.35 3.19 -16.08
C SER A 115 -0.92 2.07 -16.96
N LEU A 116 -0.04 1.33 -17.65
CA LEU A 116 -0.46 0.21 -18.52
C LEU A 116 -1.20 -0.87 -17.73
N VAL A 117 -0.67 -1.22 -16.56
CA VAL A 117 -1.25 -2.25 -15.69
C VAL A 117 -2.61 -1.79 -15.16
N ALA A 118 -2.77 -0.52 -14.79
CA ALA A 118 -4.05 0.03 -14.38
C ALA A 118 -5.08 -0.07 -15.50
N LYS A 119 -4.68 0.18 -16.76
CA LYS A 119 -5.57 0.04 -17.91
C LYS A 119 -5.96 -1.43 -18.16
N LEU A 120 -4.99 -2.34 -18.09
CA LEU A 120 -5.24 -3.77 -18.20
C LEU A 120 -6.09 -4.32 -17.05
N LEU A 121 -6.02 -3.72 -15.86
CA LEU A 121 -6.92 -4.08 -14.76
C LEU A 121 -8.39 -3.75 -15.09
N GLU A 122 -8.66 -2.72 -15.87
CA GLU A 122 -10.03 -2.43 -16.30
C GLU A 122 -10.47 -3.32 -17.46
N ASP A 123 -9.57 -3.51 -18.44
CA ASP A 123 -9.93 -4.07 -19.72
C ASP A 123 -9.83 -5.61 -19.75
N ASP A 124 -8.82 -6.20 -19.10
CA ASP A 124 -8.54 -7.64 -19.13
C ASP A 124 -7.67 -8.13 -17.96
N CYS A 125 -8.31 -8.40 -16.82
CA CYS A 125 -7.69 -9.10 -15.69
C CYS A 125 -6.93 -10.36 -16.09
N GLY A 126 -7.61 -11.19 -16.88
CA GLY A 126 -7.24 -12.57 -17.09
C GLY A 126 -5.87 -12.64 -17.72
N PHE A 127 -5.59 -11.68 -18.60
CA PHE A 127 -4.28 -11.46 -19.17
C PHE A 127 -3.19 -11.18 -18.12
N LEU A 128 -3.44 -10.29 -17.15
CA LEU A 128 -2.48 -10.02 -16.06
C LEU A 128 -2.25 -11.24 -15.18
N VAL A 129 -3.32 -11.96 -14.83
CA VAL A 129 -3.25 -13.21 -14.05
C VAL A 129 -2.40 -14.25 -14.78
N GLU A 130 -2.64 -14.44 -16.09
CA GLU A 130 -1.87 -15.37 -16.91
C GLU A 130 -0.38 -14.98 -16.97
N LEU A 131 -0.08 -13.69 -17.18
CA LEU A 131 1.29 -13.19 -17.23
C LEU A 131 2.04 -13.38 -15.90
N LEU A 132 1.38 -13.07 -14.78
CA LEU A 132 1.92 -13.26 -13.43
C LEU A 132 2.12 -14.75 -13.11
N ASN A 133 1.23 -15.61 -13.59
CA ASN A 133 1.35 -17.06 -13.43
C ASN A 133 2.54 -17.61 -14.22
N ARG A 134 2.69 -17.20 -15.49
CA ARG A 134 3.83 -17.58 -16.35
C ARG A 134 5.18 -17.11 -15.78
N SER A 135 5.19 -15.99 -15.06
CA SER A 135 6.38 -15.46 -14.39
C SER A 135 6.60 -15.99 -12.96
N SER A 136 5.74 -16.90 -12.47
CA SER A 136 5.78 -17.43 -11.09
C SER A 136 5.75 -16.33 -10.01
N ARG A 137 5.06 -15.21 -10.30
CA ARG A 137 4.92 -14.06 -9.40
C ARG A 137 3.54 -13.96 -8.75
N LEU A 138 2.58 -14.74 -9.22
CA LEU A 138 1.19 -14.67 -8.77
C LEU A 138 1.01 -15.01 -7.29
N ASP A 139 1.92 -15.80 -6.71
CA ASP A 139 1.84 -16.22 -5.31
C ASP A 139 2.77 -15.43 -4.37
N VAL A 140 3.34 -14.31 -4.84
CA VAL A 140 4.12 -13.39 -3.99
C VAL A 140 3.17 -12.70 -2.99
N PRO A 141 3.44 -12.78 -1.67
CA PRO A 141 2.57 -12.17 -0.67
C PRO A 141 2.92 -10.72 -0.35
N TYR A 142 1.89 -9.89 -0.35
CA TYR A 142 1.92 -8.47 -0.04
C TYR A 142 1.17 -8.18 1.26
N TRP A 143 1.71 -7.29 2.07
CA TRP A 143 1.04 -6.72 3.23
C TRP A 143 0.52 -5.33 2.86
N ILE A 144 -0.79 -5.15 2.93
CA ILE A 144 -1.49 -3.91 2.59
C ILE A 144 -2.43 -3.60 3.75
N CYS A 145 -2.28 -2.43 4.39
CA CYS A 145 -2.96 -2.16 5.66
C CYS A 145 -4.49 -2.23 5.55
N ALA A 146 -5.07 -1.85 4.40
CA ALA A 146 -6.50 -1.97 4.13
C ALA A 146 -7.04 -3.41 4.31
N PHE A 147 -6.23 -4.42 3.97
CA PHE A 147 -6.61 -5.83 4.05
C PHE A 147 -6.09 -6.53 5.30
N ALA A 148 -4.90 -6.14 5.78
CA ALA A 148 -4.21 -6.81 6.88
C ALA A 148 -4.69 -6.37 8.26
N VAL A 149 -5.09 -5.11 8.43
CA VAL A 149 -5.59 -4.57 9.70
C VAL A 149 -7.04 -4.95 9.92
N ASN A 150 -7.40 -5.32 11.14
CA ASN A 150 -8.78 -5.60 11.52
C ASN A 150 -9.59 -4.31 11.63
N GLN A 151 -10.30 -3.97 10.54
CA GLN A 151 -11.10 -2.75 10.43
C GLN A 151 -12.25 -2.70 11.45
N HIS A 152 -12.70 -3.86 11.95
CA HIS A 152 -13.75 -3.94 12.96
C HIS A 152 -13.30 -3.39 14.33
N SER A 153 -12.03 -3.61 14.65
CA SER A 153 -11.40 -3.07 15.86
C SER A 153 -10.95 -1.61 15.73
N CYS A 154 -10.99 -1.03 14.52
CA CYS A 154 -10.39 0.29 14.26
C CYS A 154 -11.42 1.37 13.89
N ILE A 155 -12.23 1.14 12.85
CA ILE A 155 -13.05 2.21 12.25
C ILE A 155 -14.52 1.85 11.97
N CYS A 156 -14.93 0.59 12.07
CA CYS A 156 -16.17 0.13 11.42
C CYS A 156 -17.49 0.75 11.96
N HIS A 157 -17.60 1.14 13.24
CA HIS A 157 -18.85 1.65 13.82
C HIS A 157 -19.04 3.17 13.70
N CYS A 158 -18.04 3.88 13.18
CA CYS A 158 -18.12 5.34 13.04
C CYS A 158 -17.66 5.77 11.64
N ASN A 159 -18.51 6.54 10.97
CA ASN A 159 -18.16 7.21 9.73
C ASN A 159 -18.67 8.67 9.73
N PRO A 160 -17.88 9.60 10.29
CA PRO A 160 -18.29 10.99 10.36
C PRO A 160 -18.08 11.75 9.05
N TYR A 161 -17.24 11.25 8.13
CA TYR A 161 -16.74 12.05 7.00
C TYR A 161 -16.64 11.34 5.65
N ASP A 162 -16.43 10.01 5.62
CA ASP A 162 -16.16 9.32 4.35
C ASP A 162 -17.47 9.21 3.54
N ARG A 163 -17.48 9.87 2.38
CA ARG A 163 -18.61 9.90 1.45
C ARG A 163 -18.24 9.20 0.16
N ASP A 164 -19.23 8.52 -0.41
CA ASP A 164 -19.10 7.97 -1.75
C ASP A 164 -18.96 9.13 -2.77
N PRO A 165 -17.93 9.11 -3.63
CA PRO A 165 -17.62 10.24 -4.52
C PRO A 165 -18.67 10.45 -5.62
N LEU A 166 -19.49 9.45 -5.94
CA LEU A 166 -20.49 9.53 -7.00
C LEU A 166 -21.86 10.00 -6.48
N THR A 167 -22.25 9.49 -5.32
CA THR A 167 -23.55 9.79 -4.70
C THR A 167 -23.48 10.90 -3.66
N ASN A 168 -22.28 11.19 -3.14
CA ASN A 168 -22.02 12.10 -2.02
C ASN A 168 -22.71 11.67 -0.70
N GLU A 169 -23.19 10.43 -0.61
CA GLU A 169 -23.77 9.85 0.60
C GLU A 169 -22.69 9.34 1.54
N LEU A 170 -22.96 9.36 2.86
CA LEU A 170 -22.05 8.74 3.82
C LEU A 170 -22.06 7.22 3.63
N HIS A 171 -20.88 6.61 3.67
CA HIS A 171 -20.78 5.15 3.70
C HIS A 171 -21.46 4.58 4.96
N PRO A 172 -22.12 3.42 4.86
CA PRO A 172 -22.79 2.79 5.99
C PRO A 172 -21.79 2.39 7.08
N VAL A 173 -22.26 2.37 8.32
CA VAL A 173 -21.52 1.85 9.46
C VAL A 173 -21.85 0.38 9.70
N CYS A 174 -20.90 -0.35 10.24
CA CYS A 174 -21.08 -1.76 10.58
C CYS A 174 -21.94 -1.91 11.84
N THR A 175 -22.61 -3.06 11.98
CA THR A 175 -23.44 -3.42 13.15
C THR A 175 -22.92 -4.67 13.86
N CYS A 176 -21.63 -4.99 13.69
CA CYS A 176 -21.00 -6.14 14.35
C CYS A 176 -20.88 -5.95 15.87
N GLY A 177 -20.46 -7.00 16.59
CA GLY A 177 -20.28 -6.98 18.04
C GLY A 177 -18.96 -6.40 18.52
N SER A 178 -18.02 -6.15 17.61
CA SER A 178 -16.70 -5.60 17.94
C SER A 178 -16.77 -4.19 18.53
N VAL A 179 -15.70 -3.77 19.21
CA VAL A 179 -15.58 -2.41 19.75
C VAL A 179 -14.36 -1.76 19.14
N ASN A 180 -14.53 -0.53 18.62
CA ASN A 180 -13.40 0.26 18.13
C ASN A 180 -12.48 0.63 19.29
N ILE A 181 -11.22 0.22 19.19
CA ILE A 181 -10.21 0.44 20.22
C ILE A 181 -9.81 1.92 20.19
N SER A 182 -10.09 2.62 21.28
CA SER A 182 -9.55 3.97 21.49
C SER A 182 -8.16 3.87 22.10
N ASP A 183 -7.16 4.41 21.40
CA ASP A 183 -5.76 4.41 21.86
C ASP A 183 -5.09 5.77 21.64
N PRO A 184 -5.56 6.84 22.32
CA PRO A 184 -5.06 8.19 22.11
C PRO A 184 -3.58 8.37 22.50
N TYR A 185 -3.00 7.41 23.22
CA TYR A 185 -1.62 7.49 23.69
C TYR A 185 -0.69 6.45 23.05
N SER A 186 -1.17 5.68 22.07
CA SER A 186 -0.39 4.60 21.43
C SER A 186 0.20 3.58 22.41
N ARG A 187 -0.57 3.19 23.44
CA ARG A 187 -0.13 2.25 24.50
C ARG A 187 -0.99 0.99 24.59
N SER A 188 -2.11 0.94 23.87
CA SER A 188 -3.01 -0.20 23.91
C SER A 188 -2.33 -1.47 23.42
N THR A 189 -2.29 -2.52 24.23
CA THR A 189 -1.73 -3.82 23.83
C THR A 189 -2.58 -4.53 22.79
N VAL A 190 -3.86 -4.17 22.67
CA VAL A 190 -4.81 -4.77 21.72
C VAL A 190 -4.97 -3.98 20.42
N SER A 191 -4.53 -2.71 20.36
CA SER A 191 -4.59 -1.91 19.12
C SER A 191 -3.59 -2.43 18.09
N GLU A 192 -4.01 -2.71 16.86
CA GLU A 192 -3.07 -3.13 15.80
C GLU A 192 -2.28 -1.95 15.21
N ILE A 193 -2.87 -0.74 15.23
CA ILE A 193 -2.32 0.45 14.56
C ILE A 193 -1.04 0.95 15.22
N ASN A 194 -0.94 0.85 16.54
CA ASN A 194 0.25 1.31 17.27
C ASN A 194 1.46 0.35 17.15
N LYS A 195 1.29 -0.80 16.48
CA LYS A 195 2.31 -1.86 16.31
C LYS A 195 3.00 -1.84 14.95
N PHE A 196 2.72 -0.87 14.10
CA PHE A 196 3.28 -0.83 12.73
C PHE A 196 4.81 -0.86 12.74
N ASP A 197 5.47 0.02 13.52
CA ASP A 197 6.95 0.06 13.60
C ASP A 197 7.54 -1.29 14.04
N ASP A 198 6.92 -1.92 15.04
CA ASP A 198 7.36 -3.21 15.60
C ASP A 198 7.08 -4.38 14.64
N MET A 199 5.97 -4.33 13.90
CA MET A 199 5.63 -5.27 12.83
C MET A 199 6.59 -5.13 11.65
N MET A 200 6.94 -3.91 11.26
CA MET A 200 7.96 -3.64 10.24
C MET A 200 9.32 -4.20 10.67
N TYR A 201 9.72 -3.98 11.91
CA TYR A 201 10.93 -4.56 12.47
C TYR A 201 10.91 -6.08 12.37
N HIS A 202 9.83 -6.73 12.83
CA HIS A 202 9.69 -8.17 12.76
C HIS A 202 9.72 -8.70 11.32
N LEU A 203 9.10 -8.01 10.36
CA LEU A 203 9.15 -8.37 8.94
C LEU A 203 10.57 -8.24 8.35
N ALA A 204 11.30 -7.19 8.72
CA ALA A 204 12.66 -6.96 8.25
C ALA A 204 13.63 -8.03 8.77
N THR A 205 13.55 -8.38 10.07
CA THR A 205 14.50 -9.30 10.72
C THR A 205 14.25 -10.77 10.41
N THR A 206 12.99 -11.17 10.18
CA THR A 206 12.65 -12.59 10.05
C THR A 206 12.39 -13.05 8.61
N GLY A 207 12.27 -12.13 7.65
CA GLY A 207 11.85 -12.49 6.29
C GLY A 207 12.49 -11.70 5.15
N GLY A 208 13.37 -10.74 5.43
CA GLY A 208 13.96 -9.88 4.38
C GLY A 208 12.90 -9.10 3.60
N CYS A 209 11.79 -8.74 4.26
CA CYS A 209 10.68 -8.04 3.65
C CYS A 209 11.15 -6.71 3.03
N ARG A 210 10.73 -6.45 1.79
CA ARG A 210 11.00 -5.19 1.10
C ARG A 210 9.78 -4.27 1.16
N GLN A 211 9.95 -2.98 0.90
CA GLN A 211 8.85 -2.03 0.87
C GLN A 211 8.60 -1.54 -0.56
N VAL A 212 7.32 -1.48 -0.94
CA VAL A 212 6.84 -0.80 -2.13
C VAL A 212 6.04 0.42 -1.69
N ILE A 213 6.34 1.56 -2.31
CA ILE A 213 5.64 2.82 -2.06
C ILE A 213 4.73 3.05 -3.27
N ALA A 214 3.43 2.83 -3.08
CA ALA A 214 2.42 3.02 -4.12
C ALA A 214 1.97 4.48 -4.12
N VAL A 215 2.54 5.27 -5.05
CA VAL A 215 2.33 6.72 -5.12
C VAL A 215 1.04 7.03 -5.86
N ASP A 216 0.16 7.80 -5.22
CA ASP A 216 -1.04 8.32 -5.85
C ASP A 216 -0.70 9.37 -6.93
N GLN A 217 -1.61 9.57 -7.88
CA GLN A 217 -1.41 10.52 -8.98
C GLN A 217 -1.10 11.95 -8.51
N THR A 218 -1.56 12.33 -7.31
CA THR A 218 -1.33 13.66 -6.72
C THR A 218 -0.13 13.73 -5.77
N PHE A 219 0.59 12.63 -5.57
CA PHE A 219 1.71 12.52 -4.63
C PHE A 219 1.34 12.89 -3.18
N ASP A 220 0.06 12.77 -2.80
CA ASP A 220 -0.48 13.06 -1.47
C ASP A 220 0.07 12.12 -0.41
N ILE A 221 0.54 10.92 -0.79
CA ILE A 221 1.24 9.98 0.11
C ILE A 221 2.41 10.63 0.86
N PHE A 222 3.13 11.56 0.21
CA PHE A 222 4.25 12.27 0.83
C PHE A 222 3.80 13.39 1.77
N HIS A 223 2.52 13.70 1.81
CA HIS A 223 1.90 14.65 2.74
C HIS A 223 1.13 13.92 3.85
N ARG A 224 1.15 12.58 3.90
CA ARG A 224 0.54 11.78 4.96
C ARG A 224 1.60 11.41 5.99
N ALA A 225 1.46 11.92 7.21
CA ALA A 225 2.44 11.73 8.27
C ALA A 225 2.74 10.24 8.54
N TRP A 226 1.69 9.41 8.58
CA TRP A 226 1.81 7.96 8.75
C TRP A 226 2.62 7.29 7.64
N CYS A 227 2.34 7.62 6.37
CA CYS A 227 3.08 7.03 5.25
C CYS A 227 4.56 7.43 5.30
N VAL A 228 4.85 8.69 5.60
CA VAL A 228 6.23 9.19 5.68
C VAL A 228 7.00 8.59 6.87
N ALA A 229 6.31 8.34 7.99
CA ALA A 229 6.88 7.58 9.09
C ALA A 229 7.26 6.15 8.67
N GLU A 230 6.40 5.46 7.92
CA GLU A 230 6.71 4.12 7.38
C GLU A 230 7.89 4.14 6.40
N LEU A 231 8.02 5.19 5.56
CA LEU A 231 9.17 5.34 4.65
C LEU A 231 10.48 5.46 5.43
N SER A 232 10.49 6.26 6.49
CA SER A 232 11.67 6.44 7.34
C SER A 232 12.00 5.19 8.14
N GLU A 233 10.99 4.53 8.73
CA GLU A 233 11.18 3.28 9.47
C GLU A 233 11.77 2.19 8.57
N ALA A 234 11.23 1.99 7.36
CA ALA A 234 11.77 1.01 6.41
C ALA A 234 13.23 1.28 6.04
N ARG A 235 13.60 2.56 5.86
CA ARG A 235 14.99 2.96 5.58
C ARG A 235 15.90 2.64 6.77
N HIS A 236 15.45 2.95 7.99
CA HIS A 236 16.17 2.63 9.22
C HIS A 236 16.40 1.12 9.38
N LEU A 237 15.38 0.33 9.06
CA LEU A 237 15.41 -1.13 9.07
C LEU A 237 16.17 -1.74 7.88
N GLN A 238 16.73 -0.91 6.99
CA GLN A 238 17.44 -1.34 5.78
C GLN A 238 16.58 -2.22 4.85
N MET A 239 15.26 -2.06 4.89
CA MET A 239 14.37 -2.70 3.94
C MET A 239 14.65 -2.14 2.54
N LYS A 240 14.70 -3.01 1.53
CA LYS A 240 14.81 -2.56 0.14
C LYS A 240 13.55 -1.78 -0.24
N GLN A 241 13.66 -0.51 -0.59
CA GLN A 241 12.53 0.33 -0.98
C GLN A 241 12.45 0.47 -2.51
N SER A 242 11.25 0.43 -3.06
CA SER A 242 10.98 0.71 -4.48
C SER A 242 9.74 1.58 -4.64
N LEU A 243 9.77 2.46 -5.63
CA LEU A 243 8.69 3.40 -5.92
C LEU A 243 7.85 2.92 -7.10
N GLN A 244 6.54 2.93 -6.95
CA GLN A 244 5.58 2.67 -8.03
C GLN A 244 4.75 3.92 -8.27
N ILE A 245 4.84 4.47 -9.48
CA ILE A 245 4.15 5.71 -9.88
C ILE A 245 3.33 5.44 -11.15
N GLU A 246 2.38 6.33 -11.43
CA GLU A 246 1.56 6.25 -12.64
C GLU A 246 2.41 6.32 -13.91
N SER A 247 3.26 7.35 -14.04
CA SER A 247 4.08 7.57 -15.23
C SER A 247 5.26 8.51 -14.94
N LYS A 248 6.24 8.53 -15.85
CA LYS A 248 7.35 9.51 -15.80
C LYS A 248 6.85 10.96 -15.84
N ALA A 249 5.79 11.22 -16.60
CA ALA A 249 5.18 12.54 -16.68
C ALA A 249 4.60 12.99 -15.34
N ALA A 250 4.08 12.07 -14.52
CA ALA A 250 3.56 12.38 -13.17
C ALA A 250 4.65 12.96 -12.25
N ILE A 251 5.84 12.34 -12.17
CA ILE A 251 6.96 12.90 -11.38
C ILE A 251 7.31 14.31 -11.85
N MET A 252 7.41 14.53 -13.17
CA MET A 252 7.81 15.82 -13.72
C MET A 252 6.81 16.93 -13.37
N ARG A 253 5.50 16.60 -13.34
CA ARG A 253 4.43 17.52 -12.90
C ARG A 253 4.56 17.87 -11.41
N HIS A 254 4.92 16.91 -10.56
CA HIS A 254 4.95 17.08 -9.10
C HIS A 254 6.35 17.38 -8.53
N ALA A 255 7.37 17.53 -9.38
CA ALA A 255 8.75 17.74 -8.96
C ALA A 255 8.96 18.98 -8.08
N ARG A 256 8.10 20.01 -8.20
CA ARG A 256 8.13 21.19 -7.32
C ARG A 256 7.48 20.90 -5.97
N THR A 257 6.33 20.24 -5.96
CA THR A 257 5.60 19.88 -4.72
C THR A 257 6.44 19.01 -3.79
N LEU A 258 7.34 18.20 -4.35
CA LEU A 258 8.28 17.38 -3.58
C LEU A 258 9.48 18.15 -3.01
N GLN A 259 9.71 19.42 -3.39
CA GLN A 259 10.86 20.19 -2.90
C GLN A 259 10.66 20.70 -1.48
N ASP A 260 9.42 20.98 -1.11
CA ASP A 260 9.09 21.68 0.13
C ASP A 260 8.44 20.76 1.18
N LEU A 261 8.65 19.44 1.06
CA LEU A 261 8.15 18.47 2.04
C LEU A 261 8.78 18.71 3.41
N ASP A 262 7.92 18.94 4.40
CA ASP A 262 8.24 19.04 5.82
C ASP A 262 7.21 18.23 6.61
N VAL A 263 7.69 17.28 7.42
CA VAL A 263 6.85 16.41 8.26
C VAL A 263 5.93 17.18 9.21
N ARG A 264 6.32 18.40 9.61
CA ARG A 264 5.50 19.29 10.45
C ARG A 264 4.23 19.76 9.75
N SER A 265 4.21 19.81 8.43
CA SER A 265 3.07 20.25 7.62
C SER A 265 2.19 19.09 7.12
N MET A 266 2.54 17.85 7.47
CA MET A 266 1.84 16.66 6.99
C MET A 266 0.53 16.41 7.72
N ARG A 267 -0.40 15.76 7.03
CA ARG A 267 -1.74 15.42 7.49
C ARG A 267 -1.75 14.08 8.21
N ALA A 268 -2.35 14.05 9.39
CA ALA A 268 -2.70 12.83 10.11
C ALA A 268 -4.23 12.73 10.28
N SER A 269 -4.71 11.60 10.80
CA SER A 269 -6.15 11.38 11.03
C SER A 269 -6.68 12.25 12.19
N SER A 270 -5.80 12.61 13.12
CA SER A 270 -6.05 13.55 14.22
C SER A 270 -4.77 14.33 14.56
N GLU A 271 -4.90 15.46 15.25
CA GLU A 271 -3.75 16.23 15.75
C GLU A 271 -2.88 15.40 16.70
N ILE A 272 -3.51 14.54 17.51
CA ILE A 272 -2.83 13.61 18.43
C ILE A 272 -1.90 12.65 17.65
N ASP A 273 -2.37 12.09 16.54
CA ASP A 273 -1.54 11.22 15.69
C ASP A 273 -0.33 11.96 15.12
N GLN A 274 -0.51 13.22 14.73
CA GLN A 274 0.58 14.05 14.22
C GLN A 274 1.62 14.30 15.31
N GLU A 275 1.19 14.67 16.52
CA GLU A 275 2.09 14.84 17.67
C GLU A 275 2.83 13.56 18.01
N LEU A 276 2.15 12.41 18.01
CA LEU A 276 2.77 11.11 18.27
C LEU A 276 3.86 10.78 17.24
N ILE A 277 3.61 11.05 15.96
CA ILE A 277 4.61 10.84 14.90
C ILE A 277 5.80 11.78 15.07
N LEU A 278 5.55 13.07 15.34
CA LEU A 278 6.63 14.05 15.57
C LEU A 278 7.46 13.71 16.81
N ASN A 279 6.83 13.24 17.88
CA ASN A 279 7.51 12.77 19.09
C ASN A 279 8.37 11.54 18.79
N LYS A 280 7.84 10.55 18.06
CA LYS A 280 8.61 9.36 17.63
C LYS A 280 9.84 9.73 16.79
N ILE A 281 9.73 10.74 15.95
CA ILE A 281 10.85 11.27 15.18
C ILE A 281 11.87 11.89 16.13
N THR A 282 11.40 12.77 17.02
CA THR A 282 12.23 13.51 18.00
C THR A 282 12.97 12.58 18.97
N ASP A 283 12.38 11.44 19.33
CA ASP A 283 13.01 10.41 20.16
C ASP A 283 14.26 9.78 19.51
N ARG A 284 14.38 9.88 18.18
CA ARG A 284 15.45 9.24 17.40
C ARG A 284 16.42 10.23 16.78
N THR A 285 15.92 11.38 16.31
CA THR A 285 16.67 12.39 15.55
C THR A 285 15.94 13.73 15.64
N SER A 286 16.58 14.83 15.26
CA SER A 286 15.86 16.10 15.14
C SER A 286 14.90 16.10 13.94
N ILE A 287 13.84 16.91 14.00
CA ILE A 287 12.88 17.01 12.88
C ILE A 287 13.56 17.54 11.60
N ASP A 288 14.56 18.43 11.72
CA ASP A 288 15.28 18.96 10.55
C ASP A 288 16.19 17.93 9.91
N GLU A 289 16.85 17.08 10.72
CA GLU A 289 17.60 15.92 10.22
C GLU A 289 16.65 14.93 9.53
N PHE A 290 15.51 14.61 10.13
CA PHE A 290 14.49 13.76 9.51
C PHE A 290 14.01 14.31 8.15
N ASN A 291 13.67 15.60 8.08
CA ASN A 291 13.26 16.24 6.84
C ASN A 291 14.38 16.21 5.79
N THR A 292 15.63 16.41 6.21
CA THR A 292 16.78 16.28 5.33
C THR A 292 16.87 14.84 4.79
N GLU A 293 16.83 13.84 5.67
CA GLU A 293 16.86 12.42 5.26
C GLU A 293 15.71 12.05 4.34
N LEU A 294 14.51 12.57 4.60
CA LEU A 294 13.33 12.39 3.77
C LEU A 294 13.53 13.00 2.37
N GLN A 295 14.07 14.22 2.30
CA GLN A 295 14.39 14.88 1.02
C GLN A 295 15.44 14.09 0.24
N TRP A 296 16.47 13.55 0.92
CA TRP A 296 17.45 12.65 0.31
C TRP A 296 16.80 11.35 -0.18
N LEU A 297 15.95 10.72 0.64
CA LEU A 297 15.21 9.53 0.27
C LEU A 297 14.34 9.79 -0.96
N ILE A 298 13.61 10.91 -1.02
CA ILE A 298 12.66 11.18 -2.10
C ILE A 298 13.33 11.70 -3.37
N ARG A 299 14.46 12.40 -3.26
CA ARG A 299 15.01 13.18 -4.39
C ARG A 299 16.38 12.73 -4.88
N ASP A 300 17.16 12.03 -4.06
CA ASP A 300 18.53 11.74 -4.47
C ASP A 300 18.54 10.86 -5.72
N ARG A 301 19.17 11.35 -6.79
CA ARG A 301 19.15 10.70 -8.10
C ARG A 301 20.03 9.45 -8.15
N LYS A 302 20.97 9.29 -7.21
CA LYS A 302 21.95 8.20 -7.19
C LYS A 302 21.61 7.10 -6.19
N SER A 303 20.90 7.42 -5.12
CA SER A 303 20.59 6.54 -3.97
C SER A 303 19.19 6.72 -3.38
N GLY A 304 18.40 7.70 -3.84
CA GLY A 304 17.02 7.92 -3.41
C GLY A 304 16.00 7.07 -4.18
N LEU A 305 14.71 7.27 -3.91
CA LEU A 305 13.58 6.65 -4.59
C LEU A 305 13.65 6.86 -6.11
N PRO A 306 14.07 8.04 -6.65
CA PRO A 306 14.29 8.22 -8.08
C PRO A 306 15.55 7.51 -8.59
N ALA A 307 16.48 7.06 -7.76
CA ALA A 307 17.62 6.25 -8.23
C ALA A 307 17.17 4.87 -8.73
N SER A 308 16.10 4.32 -8.15
CA SER A 308 15.41 3.17 -8.74
C SER A 308 14.88 3.43 -10.16
N TRP A 309 14.83 4.70 -10.58
CA TRP A 309 14.44 5.19 -11.91
C TRP A 309 15.62 5.70 -12.77
N HIS A 310 16.64 6.30 -12.16
CA HIS A 310 17.72 7.03 -12.85
C HIS A 310 19.01 6.24 -13.07
N THR A 311 19.17 5.03 -12.51
CA THR A 311 20.35 4.17 -12.78
C THR A 311 20.31 3.52 -14.17
N MET A 312 19.64 4.16 -15.13
CA MET A 312 19.42 3.65 -16.48
C MET A 312 19.69 4.76 -17.50
N ASP A 313 20.96 5.05 -17.76
CA ASP A 313 21.35 5.68 -19.03
C ASP A 313 22.15 4.64 -19.82
N SER A 314 21.80 4.41 -21.09
CA SER A 314 22.17 3.26 -21.96
C SER A 314 21.46 1.92 -21.67
N LEU A 315 21.34 1.46 -20.43
CA LEU A 315 20.61 0.22 -20.09
C LEU A 315 19.08 0.38 -20.18
N GLN A 316 18.55 1.61 -20.18
CA GLN A 316 17.12 1.88 -20.28
C GLN A 316 16.55 1.54 -21.64
N GLN A 317 17.22 1.86 -22.74
CA GLN A 317 16.70 1.55 -24.08
C GLN A 317 16.65 0.03 -24.31
N ILE A 318 17.63 -0.71 -23.79
CA ILE A 318 17.62 -2.18 -23.84
C ILE A 318 16.58 -2.75 -22.87
N GLY A 319 16.40 -2.16 -21.69
CA GLY A 319 15.38 -2.56 -20.72
C GLY A 319 13.95 -2.25 -21.18
N GLU A 320 13.73 -1.11 -21.83
CA GLU A 320 12.47 -0.70 -22.46
C GLU A 320 12.19 -1.57 -23.67
N ALA A 321 13.17 -1.80 -24.55
CA ALA A 321 13.03 -2.77 -25.64
C ALA A 321 12.73 -4.17 -25.10
N GLY A 322 13.41 -4.61 -24.03
CA GLY A 322 13.15 -5.89 -23.37
C GLY A 322 11.76 -5.99 -22.73
N ARG A 323 11.26 -4.89 -22.14
CA ARG A 323 9.88 -4.79 -21.64
C ARG A 323 8.87 -4.82 -22.76
N LEU A 324 9.08 -4.02 -23.82
CA LEU A 324 8.23 -4.02 -25.00
C LEU A 324 8.20 -5.39 -25.69
N ILE A 325 9.35 -6.07 -25.78
CA ILE A 325 9.44 -7.44 -26.28
C ILE A 325 8.67 -8.39 -25.35
N ARG A 326 8.82 -8.28 -24.03
CA ARG A 326 8.07 -9.10 -23.07
C ARG A 326 6.56 -8.90 -23.22
N TRP A 327 6.11 -7.66 -23.29
CA TRP A 327 4.70 -7.32 -23.48
C TRP A 327 4.19 -7.75 -24.84
N GLY A 328 4.98 -7.61 -25.91
CA GLY A 328 4.63 -8.12 -27.25
C GLY A 328 4.58 -9.65 -27.34
N LEU A 329 5.51 -10.34 -26.67
CA LEU A 329 5.50 -11.81 -26.55
C LEU A 329 4.31 -12.29 -25.70
N ALA A 330 3.99 -11.57 -24.62
CA ALA A 330 2.84 -11.87 -23.78
C ALA A 330 1.53 -11.65 -24.54
N ASP A 331 1.42 -10.54 -25.29
CA ASP A 331 0.29 -10.21 -26.14
C ASP A 331 0.02 -11.30 -27.18
N ALA A 332 1.08 -12.00 -27.64
CA ALA A 332 1.01 -13.13 -28.58
C ALA A 332 0.19 -12.82 -29.85
N GLY A 333 0.16 -11.55 -30.28
CA GLY A 333 -0.58 -11.09 -31.45
C GLY A 333 -2.08 -10.82 -31.20
N THR A 334 -2.54 -10.83 -29.96
CA THR A 334 -3.94 -10.52 -29.62
C THR A 334 -4.28 -9.04 -29.75
N GLY A 335 -3.29 -8.15 -29.77
CA GLY A 335 -3.48 -6.70 -29.91
C GLY A 335 -3.93 -5.99 -28.64
N LYS A 336 -4.12 -6.72 -27.54
CA LYS A 336 -4.69 -6.21 -26.28
C LYS A 336 -3.74 -5.23 -25.60
N VAL A 337 -2.47 -5.60 -25.48
CA VAL A 337 -1.43 -4.74 -24.91
C VAL A 337 -1.29 -3.46 -25.73
N TRP A 338 -1.22 -3.57 -27.06
CA TRP A 338 -1.01 -2.43 -27.94
C TRP A 338 -2.20 -1.47 -27.93
N LYS A 339 -3.43 -1.98 -27.81
CA LYS A 339 -4.64 -1.18 -27.64
C LYS A 339 -4.63 -0.43 -26.29
N ALA A 340 -4.25 -1.10 -25.21
CA ALA A 340 -4.14 -0.47 -23.89
C ALA A 340 -3.02 0.58 -23.86
N TRP A 341 -1.91 0.33 -24.57
CA TRP A 341 -0.78 1.24 -24.69
C TRP A 341 -1.12 2.51 -25.49
N GLY A 342 -1.74 2.35 -26.68
CA GLY A 342 -2.06 3.46 -27.58
C GLY A 342 -3.17 4.40 -27.07
N ALA A 343 -3.91 4.00 -26.03
CA ALA A 343 -4.87 4.86 -25.34
C ALA A 343 -4.21 5.76 -24.28
N HIS A 344 -2.89 5.65 -24.08
CA HIS A 344 -2.16 6.21 -22.94
C HIS A 344 -1.01 7.18 -23.30
N GLU A 345 -0.70 7.33 -24.61
CA GLU A 345 0.00 8.51 -25.14
C GLU A 345 -0.98 9.67 -25.31
#